data_AF-A0A658R5Q5-F1
#
_entry.id   AF-A0A658R5Q5-F1
#
_cell.length_a   1.000
_cell.length_b   1.000
_cell.length_c   1.000
_cell.angle_alpha   90.00
_cell.angle_beta   90.00
_cell.angle_gamma   90.00
#
_symmetry.space_group_name_H-M   'P 1'
#
loop_
_entity.id
_entity.type
_entity.pdbx_description
1 polymer ?
#
loop_
_entity_poly.entity_id
_entity_poly.type
_entity_poly.pdbx_seq_one_letter_code
_entity_poly.pdbx_strand_id
1 'polypeptide(L)'
;MIPAGKSFLRLPDGAGPDGKFKGIRFSTLQAGQNAVQLFVEVFFHKGSKYTNAWAVASDGKRTLLTPTPVKEDDYEYDLYKRATALYSTCASDGYELLRFGRILSTPVTLATPAARATWMRVTFAAGQEGYIDMSDESIVKLSDADFSTFMGWQKIVEGNTPFSADGLCDIDALKKLLKDVNDHQTPEEAALRQENKEEDVLAQYVKSNDSVREQLRGFICEAPSEWDSSQNEARYSKLKNEGEFYHGDEAGYAAFTKRLKSFQFWDKTGLAPGQQLWYFHPLAFIRHFRKCGWLSHSELAGTFPRYLYYSNGGSPISAITMNNSTYMLTKGLAKARIRNYVVPLNQTIQKYFGSDARRIAIFLAQILLETAQWRDLGGTRRLMHEWGFGKFSAANPATKFYGPFYGRGTMQLTWAGNFAEYGKFRALAEHSDTYVERMPNTDARITETSEHYTFNPRNGGTLMRWSPRFDPDRVAEEPSLACDSGGFYWVSKPYSLGININRVADKQYSADNVGLINRLVNGGFNGYNERQAYTVFIMNELWDAMPDYFPELISPARRATIRPDLSRCGD
;
A
#
# COMPACT_ATOMS: atom_id res chain seq x y z
N MET A 1 -4.34 -16.10 9.89
CA MET A 1 -4.56 -17.02 11.04
C MET A 1 -5.02 -18.36 10.50
N ILE A 2 -4.32 -19.43 10.86
CA ILE A 2 -4.61 -20.80 10.43
C ILE A 2 -5.18 -21.56 11.64
N PRO A 3 -6.40 -22.10 11.58
CA PRO A 3 -6.99 -22.90 12.66
C PRO A 3 -6.15 -24.13 13.02
N ALA A 4 -6.34 -24.68 14.22
CA ALA A 4 -5.74 -25.97 14.60
C ALA A 4 -6.25 -27.11 13.69
N GLY A 5 -5.46 -28.17 13.54
CA GLY A 5 -5.82 -29.38 12.81
C GLY A 5 -5.75 -29.28 11.29
N LYS A 6 -5.08 -28.26 10.73
CA LYS A 6 -4.87 -28.12 9.29
C LYS A 6 -3.70 -28.97 8.81
N SER A 7 -3.91 -29.61 7.67
CA SER A 7 -2.91 -30.47 7.03
C SER A 7 -1.94 -29.65 6.18
N PHE A 8 -0.66 -29.99 6.30
CA PHE A 8 0.45 -29.46 5.52
C PHE A 8 1.02 -30.56 4.64
N LEU A 9 1.32 -30.21 3.38
CA LEU A 9 1.85 -31.13 2.39
C LEU A 9 3.35 -30.95 2.18
N ARG A 10 4.02 -32.03 1.78
CA ARG A 10 5.45 -32.01 1.41
C ARG A 10 5.72 -31.17 0.16
N LEU A 11 4.74 -31.16 -0.76
CA LEU A 11 4.72 -30.39 -2.00
C LEU A 11 3.28 -29.94 -2.24
N PRO A 12 3.06 -28.84 -2.99
CA PRO A 12 1.74 -28.48 -3.51
C PRO A 12 1.04 -29.66 -4.17
N ASP A 13 -0.28 -29.75 -4.01
CA ASP A 13 -1.06 -30.74 -4.76
C ASP A 13 -0.92 -30.51 -6.27
N GLY A 14 -0.75 -31.59 -7.03
CA GLY A 14 -0.44 -31.56 -8.46
C GLY A 14 1.02 -31.26 -8.84
N ALA A 15 1.94 -31.12 -7.88
CA ALA A 15 3.38 -31.05 -8.19
C ALA A 15 3.91 -32.39 -8.72
N GLY A 16 4.71 -32.34 -9.79
CA GLY A 16 5.34 -33.52 -10.38
C GLY A 16 6.51 -34.07 -9.53
N PRO A 17 7.05 -35.24 -9.90
CA PRO A 17 8.21 -35.85 -9.22
C PRO A 17 9.47 -34.97 -9.22
N ASP A 18 9.56 -34.02 -10.15
CA ASP A 18 10.65 -33.03 -10.23
C ASP A 18 10.48 -31.85 -9.24
N GLY A 19 9.45 -31.90 -8.40
CA GLY A 19 9.11 -30.85 -7.43
C GLY A 19 8.52 -29.60 -8.08
N LYS A 20 8.08 -29.65 -9.34
CA LYS A 20 7.47 -28.50 -10.02
C LYS A 20 5.96 -28.64 -10.14
N PHE A 21 5.28 -27.53 -9.92
CA PHE A 21 3.86 -27.36 -10.23
C PHE A 21 3.72 -26.28 -11.31
N LYS A 22 3.19 -26.66 -12.48
CA LYS A 22 3.09 -25.80 -13.69
C LYS A 22 4.39 -25.05 -14.01
N GLY A 23 5.53 -25.75 -13.91
CA GLY A 23 6.86 -25.19 -14.20
C GLY A 23 7.49 -24.35 -13.08
N ILE A 24 6.77 -24.05 -11.99
CA ILE A 24 7.31 -23.39 -10.80
C ILE A 24 7.85 -24.45 -9.83
N ARG A 25 9.11 -24.30 -9.41
CA ARG A 25 9.77 -25.22 -8.46
C ARG A 25 9.35 -24.92 -7.03
N PHE A 26 9.05 -25.99 -6.29
CA PHE A 26 8.81 -26.00 -4.85
C PHE A 26 9.84 -26.93 -4.20
N SER A 27 10.36 -26.54 -3.03
CA SER A 27 11.28 -27.39 -2.27
C SER A 27 10.48 -28.52 -1.62
N THR A 28 11.03 -29.73 -1.55
CA THR A 28 10.37 -30.80 -0.79
C THR A 28 10.50 -30.52 0.70
N LEU A 29 9.36 -30.37 1.39
CA LEU A 29 9.28 -30.10 2.82
C LEU A 29 8.73 -31.32 3.57
N GLN A 30 8.31 -31.12 4.83
CA GLN A 30 7.60 -32.13 5.62
C GLN A 30 6.09 -32.09 5.33
N ALA A 31 5.39 -33.16 5.69
CA ALA A 31 3.95 -33.16 5.84
C ALA A 31 3.60 -33.34 7.31
N GLY A 32 2.43 -32.86 7.71
CA GLY A 32 1.98 -32.95 9.09
C GLY A 32 0.72 -32.14 9.33
N GLN A 33 0.41 -31.92 10.60
CA GLN A 33 -0.71 -31.09 11.04
C GLN A 33 -0.27 -30.18 12.17
N ASN A 34 -0.83 -28.98 12.24
CA ASN A 34 -0.64 -28.10 13.39
C ASN A 34 -1.57 -28.51 14.54
N ALA A 35 -1.02 -28.77 15.71
CA ALA A 35 -1.82 -29.14 16.89
C ALA A 35 -2.62 -27.97 17.48
N VAL A 36 -2.14 -26.74 17.28
CA VAL A 36 -2.73 -25.51 17.80
C VAL A 36 -2.90 -24.47 16.68
N GLN A 37 -3.69 -23.43 16.92
CA GLN A 37 -3.84 -22.33 15.98
C GLN A 37 -2.48 -21.69 15.68
N LEU A 38 -2.26 -21.33 14.41
CA LEU A 38 -1.07 -20.59 13.99
C LEU A 38 -1.44 -19.15 13.62
N PHE A 39 -0.65 -18.21 14.13
CA PHE A 39 -0.54 -16.91 13.49
C PHE A 39 0.64 -16.94 12.53
N VAL A 40 0.43 -16.45 11.31
CA VAL A 40 1.46 -16.43 10.27
C VAL A 40 1.51 -15.02 9.70
N GLU A 41 2.69 -14.44 9.72
CA GLU A 41 2.99 -13.17 9.08
C GLU A 41 3.80 -13.45 7.81
N VAL A 42 3.39 -12.82 6.71
CA VAL A 42 4.11 -12.85 5.45
C VAL A 42 4.42 -11.41 5.07
N PHE A 43 5.70 -11.12 4.80
CA PHE A 43 6.13 -9.81 4.33
C PHE A 43 7.17 -9.94 3.22
N PHE A 44 7.29 -8.89 2.41
CA PHE A 44 8.27 -8.83 1.33
C PHE A 44 9.33 -7.79 1.64
N HIS A 45 10.60 -8.14 1.40
CA HIS A 45 11.70 -7.19 1.54
C HIS A 45 12.78 -7.49 0.51
N LYS A 46 13.14 -6.46 -0.28
CA LYS A 46 14.16 -6.53 -1.34
C LYS A 46 13.99 -7.75 -2.25
N GLY A 47 12.76 -7.98 -2.71
CA GLY A 47 12.45 -9.07 -3.64
C GLY A 47 12.22 -10.43 -3.02
N SER A 48 12.59 -10.63 -1.75
CA SER A 48 12.39 -11.90 -1.04
C SER A 48 11.07 -11.88 -0.28
N LYS A 49 10.43 -13.04 -0.15
CA LYS A 49 9.32 -13.26 0.78
C LYS A 49 9.87 -13.81 2.08
N TYR A 50 9.36 -13.33 3.20
CA TYR A 50 9.67 -13.81 4.54
C TYR A 50 8.41 -14.30 5.22
N THR A 51 8.53 -15.32 6.05
CA THR A 51 7.42 -15.88 6.81
C THR A 51 7.81 -16.10 8.27
N ASN A 52 7.05 -15.49 9.17
CA ASN A 52 7.10 -15.75 10.60
C ASN A 52 5.87 -16.56 11.02
N ALA A 53 6.05 -17.49 11.96
CA ALA A 53 4.96 -18.29 12.49
C ALA A 53 4.99 -18.34 14.02
N TRP A 54 3.82 -18.22 14.64
CA TRP A 54 3.62 -18.39 16.07
C TRP A 54 2.55 -19.43 16.33
N ALA A 55 2.85 -20.36 17.23
CA ALA A 55 1.84 -21.22 17.84
C ALA A 55 1.06 -20.44 18.91
N VAL A 56 -0.26 -20.56 18.91
CA VAL A 56 -1.15 -19.90 19.88
C VAL A 56 -1.83 -20.96 20.73
N ALA A 57 -1.47 -21.02 22.02
CA ALA A 57 -2.07 -21.93 22.99
C ALA A 57 -3.50 -21.48 23.38
N SER A 58 -4.24 -22.35 24.06
CA SER A 58 -5.64 -22.10 24.45
C SER A 58 -5.82 -20.92 25.40
N ASP A 59 -4.79 -20.58 26.19
CA ASP A 59 -4.74 -19.41 27.07
C ASP A 59 -4.41 -18.09 26.32
N GLY A 60 -4.14 -18.19 25.01
CA GLY A 60 -3.72 -17.09 24.15
C GLY A 60 -2.21 -16.83 24.17
N LYS A 61 -1.42 -17.59 24.93
CA LYS A 61 0.04 -17.48 24.96
C LYS A 61 0.61 -17.85 23.60
N ARG A 62 1.58 -17.06 23.16
CA ARG A 62 2.20 -17.18 21.84
C ARG A 62 3.62 -17.71 21.98
N THR A 63 3.98 -18.64 21.12
CA THR A 63 5.34 -19.16 21.01
C THR A 63 5.82 -19.00 19.58
N LEU A 64 6.86 -18.20 19.39
CA LEU A 64 7.50 -18.02 18.09
C LEU A 64 8.14 -19.34 17.64
N LEU A 65 7.74 -19.84 16.47
CA LEU A 65 8.27 -21.07 15.86
C LEU A 65 9.46 -20.79 14.93
N THR A 66 9.61 -19.54 14.49
CA THR A 66 10.64 -19.08 13.55
C THR A 66 11.53 -18.02 14.20
N PRO A 67 12.55 -18.41 14.99
CA PRO A 67 13.49 -17.44 15.58
C PRO A 67 14.18 -16.57 14.53
N THR A 68 14.37 -17.11 13.32
CA THR A 68 14.70 -16.38 12.12
C THR A 68 13.56 -16.55 11.12
N PRO A 69 13.06 -15.47 10.47
CA PRO A 69 12.02 -15.58 9.46
C PRO A 69 12.43 -16.51 8.32
N VAL A 70 11.53 -17.38 7.88
CA VAL A 70 11.77 -18.27 6.74
C VAL A 70 11.82 -17.44 5.46
N LYS A 71 12.96 -17.46 4.78
CA LYS A 71 13.19 -16.67 3.55
C LYS A 71 12.98 -17.51 2.29
N GLU A 72 12.25 -16.95 1.33
CA GLU A 72 12.18 -17.43 -0.06
C GLU A 72 12.74 -16.34 -0.98
N ASP A 73 13.96 -16.56 -1.46
CA ASP A 73 14.68 -15.64 -2.35
C ASP A 73 13.92 -15.36 -3.64
N ASP A 74 14.03 -14.12 -4.13
CA ASP A 74 13.45 -13.62 -5.39
C ASP A 74 11.93 -13.80 -5.56
N TYR A 75 11.22 -14.30 -4.54
CA TYR A 75 9.79 -14.62 -4.64
C TYR A 75 8.95 -13.43 -5.11
N GLU A 76 9.17 -12.24 -4.53
CA GLU A 76 8.43 -11.01 -4.89
C GLU A 76 8.76 -10.56 -6.32
N TYR A 77 10.05 -10.59 -6.69
CA TYR A 77 10.47 -10.20 -8.03
C TYR A 77 9.89 -11.12 -9.11
N ASP A 78 9.75 -12.40 -8.78
CA ASP A 78 9.23 -13.43 -9.66
C ASP A 78 7.70 -13.59 -9.57
N LEU A 79 6.98 -12.73 -8.82
CA LEU A 79 5.52 -12.82 -8.69
C LEU A 79 4.82 -12.82 -10.04
N TYR A 80 5.22 -11.97 -10.98
CA TYR A 80 4.64 -11.95 -12.33
C TYR A 80 4.80 -13.29 -13.06
N LYS A 81 6.01 -13.86 -13.01
CA LYS A 81 6.33 -15.16 -13.62
C LYS A 81 5.54 -16.28 -12.95
N ARG A 82 5.50 -16.32 -11.62
CA ARG A 82 4.74 -17.29 -10.83
C ARG A 82 3.25 -17.21 -11.14
N ALA A 83 2.70 -16.00 -11.15
CA ALA A 83 1.29 -15.77 -11.39
C ALA A 83 0.87 -16.21 -12.79
N THR A 84 1.67 -15.87 -13.81
CA THR A 84 1.43 -16.26 -15.21
C THR A 84 1.47 -17.77 -15.41
N ALA A 85 2.37 -18.47 -14.70
CA ALA A 85 2.49 -19.92 -14.78
C ALA A 85 1.39 -20.67 -14.01
N LEU A 86 1.06 -20.20 -12.80
CA LEU A 86 0.15 -20.90 -11.88
C LEU A 86 -1.33 -20.64 -12.18
N TYR A 87 -1.66 -19.44 -12.67
CA TYR A 87 -3.04 -18.94 -12.84
C TYR A 87 -3.31 -18.51 -14.28
N SER A 88 -3.26 -19.46 -15.21
CA SER A 88 -3.40 -19.20 -16.65
C SER A 88 -4.72 -18.52 -17.06
N THR A 89 -5.78 -18.67 -16.27
CA THR A 89 -7.08 -18.03 -16.51
C THR A 89 -7.04 -16.53 -16.24
N CYS A 90 -6.37 -16.10 -15.18
CA CYS A 90 -6.16 -14.68 -14.86
C CYS A 90 -4.91 -14.53 -13.99
N ALA A 91 -3.80 -14.17 -14.61
CA ALA A 91 -2.52 -14.02 -13.91
C ALA A 91 -2.56 -12.83 -12.93
N SER A 92 -3.34 -11.78 -13.22
CA SER A 92 -3.49 -10.65 -12.32
C SER A 92 -4.14 -11.03 -10.98
N ASP A 93 -5.21 -11.82 -11.01
CA ASP A 93 -5.84 -12.33 -9.79
C ASP A 93 -4.87 -13.26 -9.05
N GLY A 94 -4.16 -14.11 -9.80
CA GLY A 94 -3.09 -14.95 -9.28
C GLY A 94 -1.97 -14.16 -8.59
N TYR A 95 -1.61 -13.00 -9.14
CA TYR A 95 -0.61 -12.12 -8.55
C TYR A 95 -1.08 -11.60 -7.18
N GLU A 96 -2.34 -11.19 -7.07
CA GLU A 96 -2.93 -10.74 -5.81
C GLU A 96 -3.08 -11.88 -4.79
N LEU A 97 -3.45 -13.08 -5.22
CA LEU A 97 -3.45 -14.27 -4.37
C LEU A 97 -2.05 -14.57 -3.79
N LEU A 98 -1.02 -14.56 -4.63
CA LEU A 98 0.36 -14.83 -4.20
C LEU A 98 0.94 -13.73 -3.29
N ARG A 99 0.42 -12.50 -3.38
CA ARG A 99 0.89 -11.35 -2.58
C ARG A 99 0.10 -11.14 -1.30
N PHE A 100 -1.22 -11.22 -1.38
CA PHE A 100 -2.15 -10.84 -0.30
C PHE A 100 -2.92 -12.02 0.30
N GLY A 101 -2.86 -13.20 -0.33
CA GLY A 101 -3.70 -14.34 0.03
C GLY A 101 -5.18 -14.17 -0.32
N ARG A 102 -5.54 -13.09 -1.05
CA ARG A 102 -6.90 -12.78 -1.50
C ARG A 102 -6.88 -11.89 -2.75
N ILE A 103 -7.95 -11.91 -3.52
CA ILE A 103 -8.15 -11.05 -4.69
C ILE A 103 -8.83 -9.77 -4.20
N LEU A 104 -8.24 -8.62 -4.53
CA LEU A 104 -8.75 -7.29 -4.23
C LEU A 104 -9.38 -6.62 -5.45
N SER A 105 -8.95 -7.01 -6.65
CA SER A 105 -9.49 -6.53 -7.91
C SER A 105 -10.97 -6.89 -8.09
N THR A 106 -11.73 -5.95 -8.65
CA THR A 106 -13.15 -6.14 -9.02
C THR A 106 -13.36 -5.89 -10.53
N PRO A 107 -14.10 -6.76 -11.23
CA PRO A 107 -14.64 -8.04 -10.76
C PRO A 107 -13.54 -9.09 -10.55
N VAL A 108 -13.83 -10.08 -9.70
CA VAL A 108 -12.97 -11.25 -9.52
C VAL A 108 -13.14 -12.19 -10.72
N THR A 109 -12.04 -12.57 -11.36
CA THR A 109 -12.04 -13.45 -12.54
C THR A 109 -11.87 -14.92 -12.17
N LEU A 110 -10.98 -15.23 -11.21
CA LEU A 110 -10.85 -16.59 -10.68
C LEU A 110 -12.04 -16.89 -9.77
N ALA A 111 -13.11 -17.47 -10.31
CA ALA A 111 -14.38 -17.61 -9.59
C ALA A 111 -14.42 -18.75 -8.56
N THR A 112 -13.68 -19.84 -8.79
CA THR A 112 -13.80 -21.06 -7.96
C THR A 112 -12.66 -21.19 -6.94
N PRO A 113 -12.89 -21.85 -5.78
CA PRO A 113 -11.83 -22.13 -4.82
C PRO A 113 -10.65 -22.90 -5.42
N ALA A 114 -10.92 -23.92 -6.25
CA ALA A 114 -9.86 -24.68 -6.93
C ALA A 114 -8.99 -23.81 -7.85
N ALA A 115 -9.58 -22.83 -8.54
CA ALA A 115 -8.83 -21.88 -9.36
C ALA A 115 -8.01 -20.88 -8.52
N ARG A 116 -8.36 -20.71 -7.24
CA ARG A 116 -7.69 -19.82 -6.28
C ARG A 116 -6.65 -20.54 -5.40
N ALA A 117 -6.48 -21.85 -5.56
CA ALA A 117 -5.56 -22.63 -4.74
C ALA A 117 -4.16 -21.99 -4.71
N THR A 118 -3.74 -21.56 -3.53
CA THR A 118 -2.54 -20.75 -3.28
C THR A 118 -1.68 -21.41 -2.21
N TRP A 119 -0.73 -22.24 -2.65
CA TRP A 119 0.16 -22.96 -1.76
C TRP A 119 1.25 -22.05 -1.17
N MET A 120 1.28 -21.93 0.17
CA MET A 120 2.31 -21.20 0.90
C MET A 120 3.09 -22.12 1.84
N ARG A 121 4.42 -21.93 1.87
CA ARG A 121 5.33 -22.56 2.83
C ARG A 121 5.13 -21.91 4.20
N VAL A 122 4.85 -22.71 5.22
CA VAL A 122 4.61 -22.26 6.59
C VAL A 122 5.24 -23.23 7.57
N THR A 123 5.89 -22.70 8.61
CA THR A 123 6.34 -23.47 9.77
C THR A 123 5.13 -23.82 10.65
N PHE A 124 4.78 -25.10 10.72
CA PHE A 124 3.57 -25.56 11.42
C PHE A 124 3.82 -26.16 12.80
N ALA A 125 5.08 -26.51 13.10
CA ALA A 125 5.56 -26.89 14.42
C ALA A 125 7.07 -26.60 14.51
N ALA A 126 7.67 -26.72 15.70
CA ALA A 126 9.09 -26.47 15.90
C ALA A 126 9.96 -27.33 14.95
N GLY A 127 10.71 -26.68 14.06
CA GLY A 127 11.55 -27.33 13.06
C GLY A 127 10.80 -28.04 11.92
N GLN A 128 9.48 -27.86 11.81
CA GLN A 128 8.65 -28.50 10.78
C GLN A 128 7.93 -27.48 9.91
N GLU A 129 8.09 -27.63 8.61
CA GLU A 129 7.53 -26.76 7.59
C GLU A 129 6.82 -27.59 6.52
N GLY A 130 5.77 -27.02 5.94
CA GLY A 130 5.04 -27.64 4.85
C GLY A 130 4.21 -26.64 4.09
N TYR A 131 3.53 -27.12 3.05
CA TYR A 131 2.66 -26.29 2.21
C TYR A 131 1.21 -26.40 2.65
N ILE A 132 0.56 -25.25 2.80
CA ILE A 132 -0.89 -25.14 3.03
C ILE A 132 -1.51 -24.27 1.94
N ASP A 133 -2.72 -24.64 1.51
CA ASP A 133 -3.51 -23.81 0.61
C ASP A 133 -4.18 -22.67 1.40
N MET A 134 -3.71 -21.45 1.15
CA MET A 134 -4.26 -20.25 1.77
C MET A 134 -5.65 -19.90 1.27
N SER A 135 -6.14 -20.51 0.18
CA SER A 135 -7.48 -20.29 -0.34
C SER A 135 -8.59 -20.85 0.56
N ASP A 136 -8.25 -21.76 1.49
CA ASP A 136 -9.16 -22.32 2.49
C ASP A 136 -9.89 -21.20 3.25
N GLU A 137 -11.23 -21.24 3.22
CA GLU A 137 -12.10 -20.21 3.78
C GLU A 137 -12.01 -20.10 5.31
N SER A 138 -11.60 -21.17 5.98
CA SER A 138 -11.37 -21.14 7.44
C SER A 138 -10.09 -20.41 7.84
N ILE A 139 -9.19 -20.14 6.90
CA ILE A 139 -8.00 -19.33 7.14
C ILE A 139 -8.39 -17.85 7.03
N VAL A 140 -8.23 -17.11 8.13
CA VAL A 140 -8.50 -15.66 8.17
C VAL A 140 -7.28 -14.90 7.65
N LYS A 141 -7.49 -14.02 6.66
CA LYS A 141 -6.46 -13.14 6.08
C LYS A 141 -6.63 -11.73 6.63
N LEU A 142 -5.54 -11.18 7.16
CA LEU A 142 -5.47 -9.84 7.74
C LEU A 142 -4.42 -9.02 6.98
N SER A 143 -4.52 -7.70 7.04
CA SER A 143 -3.53 -6.76 6.52
C SER A 143 -3.14 -5.70 7.57
N ASP A 144 -2.21 -4.82 7.22
CA ASP A 144 -1.81 -3.70 8.08
C ASP A 144 -2.93 -2.70 8.39
N ALA A 145 -4.08 -2.81 7.70
CA ALA A 145 -5.28 -2.03 7.99
C ALA A 145 -6.13 -2.63 9.13
N ASP A 146 -5.83 -3.86 9.56
CA ASP A 146 -6.57 -4.55 10.61
C ASP A 146 -5.94 -4.31 12.00
N PHE A 147 -6.79 -4.06 12.99
CA PHE A 147 -6.42 -3.86 14.39
C PHE A 147 -6.60 -5.16 15.17
N SER A 148 -5.83 -6.19 14.81
CA SER A 148 -5.98 -7.51 15.43
C SER A 148 -5.36 -7.58 16.83
N THR A 149 -5.94 -8.43 17.69
CA THR A 149 -5.37 -8.77 19.01
C THR A 149 -3.98 -9.36 18.90
N PHE A 150 -3.64 -10.00 17.78
CA PHE A 150 -2.28 -10.44 17.51
C PHE A 150 -1.29 -9.27 17.46
N MET A 151 -1.68 -8.13 16.91
CA MET A 151 -0.83 -6.94 16.84
C MET A 151 -0.88 -6.09 18.12
N GLY A 152 -1.46 -6.62 19.21
CA GLY A 152 -1.58 -5.95 20.50
C GLY A 152 -2.85 -5.13 20.67
N TRP A 153 -3.77 -5.13 19.69
CA TRP A 153 -4.98 -4.31 19.75
C TRP A 153 -6.12 -4.99 20.51
N GLN A 154 -6.74 -4.31 21.47
CA GLN A 154 -7.83 -4.85 22.28
C GLN A 154 -8.98 -3.85 22.38
N LYS A 155 -10.20 -4.30 22.05
CA LYS A 155 -11.40 -3.50 22.26
C LYS A 155 -11.78 -3.49 23.74
N ILE A 156 -12.03 -2.29 24.27
CA ILE A 156 -12.53 -2.05 25.62
C ILE A 156 -13.91 -1.43 25.49
N VAL A 157 -14.92 -2.10 26.02
CA VAL A 157 -16.34 -1.72 25.97
C VAL A 157 -16.95 -1.82 27.37
N GLU A 158 -18.16 -1.29 27.56
CA GLU A 158 -18.89 -1.46 28.82
C GLU A 158 -19.01 -2.96 29.19
N GLY A 159 -18.65 -3.30 30.43
CA GLY A 159 -18.60 -4.69 30.93
C GLY A 159 -17.22 -5.37 30.83
N ASN A 160 -16.27 -4.83 30.05
CA ASN A 160 -14.87 -5.26 30.04
C ASN A 160 -13.93 -4.06 30.15
N THR A 161 -14.17 -3.24 31.16
CA THR A 161 -13.48 -1.98 31.42
C THR A 161 -12.74 -2.05 32.76
N PRO A 162 -11.58 -1.38 32.92
CA PRO A 162 -10.99 -1.21 34.22
C PRO A 162 -11.76 -0.22 35.09
N PHE A 163 -12.81 0.44 34.58
CA PHE A 163 -13.60 1.40 35.37
C PHE A 163 -14.57 0.68 36.32
N SER A 164 -14.53 1.07 37.58
CA SER A 164 -15.47 0.63 38.60
C SER A 164 -16.87 1.24 38.37
N ALA A 165 -17.87 0.82 39.15
CA ALA A 165 -19.21 1.36 39.06
C ALA A 165 -19.25 2.89 39.24
N ASP A 166 -18.30 3.49 39.97
CA ASP A 166 -18.12 4.93 40.16
C ASP A 166 -17.50 5.68 38.97
N GLY A 167 -16.99 4.98 37.95
CA GLY A 167 -16.32 5.57 36.79
C GLY A 167 -14.82 5.84 36.99
N LEU A 168 -14.24 5.49 38.13
CA LEU A 168 -12.80 5.55 38.40
C LEU A 168 -12.13 4.26 37.92
N CYS A 169 -10.86 4.38 37.51
CA CYS A 169 -10.08 3.23 37.05
C CYS A 169 -9.63 2.39 38.26
N ASP A 170 -10.19 1.20 38.39
CA ASP A 170 -9.83 0.21 39.39
C ASP A 170 -8.54 -0.51 38.96
N ILE A 171 -7.52 -0.44 39.82
CA ILE A 171 -6.20 -1.01 39.54
C ILE A 171 -6.22 -2.54 39.44
N ASP A 172 -7.04 -3.23 40.25
CA ASP A 172 -7.10 -4.68 40.27
C ASP A 172 -7.88 -5.21 39.06
N ALA A 173 -8.94 -4.51 38.64
CA ALA A 173 -9.62 -4.72 37.37
C ALA A 173 -8.67 -4.48 36.18
N LEU A 174 -7.84 -3.43 36.24
CA LEU A 174 -6.84 -3.17 35.21
C LEU A 174 -5.77 -4.27 35.14
N LYS A 175 -5.21 -4.69 36.27
CA LYS A 175 -4.25 -5.81 36.34
C LYS A 175 -4.84 -7.09 35.75
N LYS A 176 -6.08 -7.40 36.11
CA LYS A 176 -6.82 -8.55 35.56
C LYS A 176 -7.04 -8.44 34.06
N LEU A 177 -7.42 -7.27 33.56
CA LEU A 177 -7.62 -6.99 32.14
C LEU A 177 -6.33 -7.19 31.33
N LEU A 178 -5.20 -6.75 31.88
CA LEU A 178 -3.86 -6.88 31.30
C LEU A 178 -3.26 -8.28 31.48
N LYS A 179 -3.95 -9.18 32.18
CA LYS A 179 -3.45 -10.50 32.59
C LYS A 179 -2.08 -10.40 33.27
N ASP A 180 -1.87 -9.35 34.05
CA ASP A 180 -0.65 -9.22 34.83
C ASP A 180 -0.66 -10.26 35.94
N VAL A 181 0.14 -11.31 35.75
CA VAL A 181 0.33 -12.41 36.69
C VAL A 181 1.43 -12.13 37.70
N ASN A 182 2.16 -11.01 37.55
CA ASN A 182 3.11 -10.57 38.56
C ASN A 182 2.34 -9.83 39.65
N ASP A 183 1.93 -10.56 40.67
CA ASP A 183 1.38 -10.01 41.92
C ASP A 183 2.47 -9.34 42.79
N HIS A 184 3.49 -8.77 42.13
CA HIS A 184 4.61 -8.10 42.78
C HIS A 184 4.22 -6.65 43.00
N GLN A 185 3.45 -6.41 44.05
CA GLN A 185 3.25 -5.06 44.56
C GLN A 185 4.59 -4.50 45.02
N THR A 186 4.97 -3.32 44.50
CA THR A 186 6.20 -2.67 44.95
C THR A 186 6.05 -2.18 46.39
N PRO A 187 7.15 -2.03 47.17
CA PRO A 187 7.07 -1.48 48.52
C PRO A 187 6.39 -0.10 48.58
N GLU A 188 6.59 0.71 47.55
CA GLU A 188 5.95 2.03 47.39
C GLU A 188 4.44 1.90 47.12
N GLU A 189 4.01 0.99 46.24
CA GLU A 189 2.59 0.69 46.01
C GLU A 189 1.89 0.15 47.26
N ALA A 190 2.60 -0.64 48.08
CA ALA A 190 2.09 -1.16 49.35
C ALA A 190 1.88 -0.04 50.39
N ALA A 191 2.84 0.88 50.50
CA ALA A 191 2.74 2.04 51.38
C ALA A 191 1.57 2.96 50.96
N LEU A 192 1.42 3.23 49.66
CA LEU A 192 0.33 4.06 49.14
C LEU A 192 -1.06 3.42 49.36
N ARG A 193 -1.19 2.09 49.22
CA ARG A 193 -2.45 1.39 49.58
C ARG A 193 -2.76 1.53 51.07
N GLN A 194 -1.78 1.44 51.95
CA GLN A 194 -1.99 1.63 53.40
C GLN A 194 -2.47 3.05 53.74
N GLU A 195 -2.07 4.05 52.94
CA GLU A 195 -2.53 5.44 53.07
C GLU A 195 -3.86 5.73 52.36
N ASN A 196 -4.55 4.71 51.80
CA ASN A 196 -5.77 4.85 50.99
C ASN A 196 -5.62 5.79 49.78
N LYS A 197 -4.44 5.81 49.15
CA LYS A 197 -4.13 6.63 47.96
C LYS A 197 -4.20 5.82 46.67
N GLU A 198 -5.37 5.28 46.37
CA GLU A 198 -5.54 4.35 45.23
C GLU A 198 -5.14 4.94 43.87
N GLU A 199 -5.39 6.23 43.64
CA GLU A 199 -4.95 6.93 42.43
C GLU A 199 -3.42 6.98 42.28
N ASP A 200 -2.69 7.18 43.38
CA ASP A 200 -1.23 7.18 43.38
C ASP A 200 -0.68 5.77 43.12
N VAL A 201 -1.34 4.73 43.64
CA VAL A 201 -0.99 3.33 43.37
C VAL A 201 -1.16 3.02 41.87
N LEU A 202 -2.30 3.42 41.28
CA LEU A 202 -2.55 3.25 39.85
C LEU A 202 -1.51 4.00 39.00
N ALA A 203 -1.23 5.26 39.34
CA ALA A 203 -0.24 6.07 38.65
C ALA A 203 1.16 5.45 38.74
N GLN A 204 1.56 4.94 39.91
CA GLN A 204 2.84 4.29 40.11
C GLN A 204 2.95 3.00 39.32
N TYR A 205 1.93 2.14 39.38
CA TYR A 205 1.87 0.88 38.61
C TYR A 205 2.05 1.12 37.10
N VAL A 206 1.38 2.11 36.52
CA VAL A 206 1.53 2.42 35.09
C VAL A 206 2.91 3.03 34.79
N LYS A 207 3.44 3.91 35.65
CA LYS A 207 4.74 4.57 35.45
C LYS A 207 5.93 3.63 35.62
N SER A 208 5.85 2.65 36.51
CA SER A 208 6.94 1.72 36.79
C SER A 208 6.99 0.53 35.82
N ASN A 209 5.91 0.26 35.08
CA ASN A 209 5.80 -0.92 34.20
C ASN A 209 5.77 -0.57 32.71
N ASP A 210 6.91 -0.70 32.03
CA ASP A 210 7.04 -0.46 30.59
C ASP A 210 6.11 -1.34 29.76
N SER A 211 6.00 -2.63 30.10
CA SER A 211 5.14 -3.58 29.39
C SER A 211 3.66 -3.20 29.50
N VAL A 212 3.22 -2.72 30.66
CA VAL A 212 1.85 -2.23 30.88
C VAL A 212 1.58 -1.02 29.99
N ARG A 213 2.50 -0.06 29.93
CA ARG A 213 2.34 1.12 29.05
C ARG A 213 2.27 0.74 27.58
N GLU A 214 3.04 -0.23 27.12
CA GLU A 214 2.95 -0.71 25.74
C GLU A 214 1.63 -1.43 25.46
N GLN A 215 1.10 -2.23 26.40
CA GLN A 215 -0.20 -2.89 26.23
C GLN A 215 -1.36 -1.87 26.18
N LEU A 216 -1.35 -0.87 27.07
CA LEU A 216 -2.38 0.18 27.10
C LEU A 216 -2.49 0.96 25.77
N ARG A 217 -1.38 1.12 25.04
CA ARG A 217 -1.37 1.76 23.71
C ARG A 217 -2.16 0.97 22.66
N GLY A 218 -2.37 -0.32 22.88
CA GLY A 218 -3.17 -1.18 22.03
C GLY A 218 -4.66 -1.14 22.36
N PHE A 219 -5.11 -0.42 23.38
CA PHE A 219 -6.53 -0.33 23.70
C PHE A 219 -7.27 0.52 22.67
N ILE A 220 -8.46 0.04 22.31
CA ILE A 220 -9.45 0.73 21.49
C ILE A 220 -10.70 0.86 22.36
N CYS A 221 -10.86 2.03 22.97
CA CYS A 221 -11.88 2.25 23.99
C CYS A 221 -13.16 2.80 23.37
N GLU A 222 -14.29 2.16 23.64
CA GLU A 222 -15.61 2.68 23.33
C GLU A 222 -16.10 3.55 24.50
N ALA A 223 -16.33 4.83 24.24
CA ALA A 223 -16.78 5.78 25.26
C ALA A 223 -17.60 6.91 24.64
N PRO A 224 -18.47 7.58 25.40
CA PRO A 224 -19.08 8.83 24.95
C PRO A 224 -18.05 9.96 24.84
N SER A 225 -18.32 10.93 23.96
CA SER A 225 -17.47 12.10 23.80
C SER A 225 -17.59 13.07 24.96
N GLU A 226 -16.46 13.49 25.53
CA GLU A 226 -16.44 14.59 26.52
C GLU A 226 -16.90 15.93 25.94
N TRP A 227 -16.90 16.06 24.61
CA TRP A 227 -17.37 17.24 23.91
C TRP A 227 -18.90 17.27 23.72
N ASP A 228 -19.59 16.18 24.05
CA ASP A 228 -21.05 16.04 23.98
C ASP A 228 -21.72 16.28 25.34
N SER A 229 -22.57 17.31 25.39
CA SER A 229 -23.28 17.71 26.59
C SER A 229 -24.45 16.80 26.99
N SER A 230 -24.90 15.93 26.09
CA SER A 230 -26.11 15.10 26.28
C SER A 230 -26.00 14.13 27.45
N GLN A 231 -24.78 13.76 27.86
CA GLN A 231 -24.53 12.78 28.92
C GLN A 231 -23.96 13.38 30.21
N ASN A 232 -23.86 14.71 30.32
CA ASN A 232 -23.21 15.34 31.47
C ASN A 232 -23.85 14.93 32.81
N GLU A 233 -25.18 14.94 32.90
CA GLU A 233 -25.83 14.59 34.17
C GLU A 233 -25.61 13.11 34.52
N ALA A 234 -25.67 12.21 33.54
CA ALA A 234 -25.35 10.80 33.77
C ALA A 234 -23.90 10.60 34.26
N ARG A 235 -22.96 11.41 33.75
CA ARG A 235 -21.54 11.31 34.07
C ARG A 235 -21.16 11.96 35.40
N TYR A 236 -21.74 13.11 35.74
CA TYR A 236 -21.29 13.94 36.87
C TYR A 236 -22.26 13.98 38.05
N SER A 237 -23.48 13.46 37.94
CA SER A 237 -24.48 13.50 39.02
C SER A 237 -24.00 12.89 40.34
N LYS A 238 -23.06 11.93 40.27
CA LYS A 238 -22.46 11.30 41.45
C LYS A 238 -21.66 12.25 42.33
N LEU A 239 -21.14 13.36 41.78
CA LEU A 239 -20.40 14.35 42.57
C LEU A 239 -21.27 15.04 43.64
N LYS A 240 -22.59 14.82 43.62
CA LYS A 240 -23.55 15.29 44.61
C LYS A 240 -23.77 14.30 45.77
N ASN A 241 -23.26 13.07 45.66
CA ASN A 241 -23.42 12.02 46.67
C ASN A 241 -22.72 12.41 47.99
N GLU A 242 -23.13 11.80 49.10
CA GLU A 242 -22.51 12.03 50.40
C GLU A 242 -21.00 11.71 50.36
N GLY A 243 -20.18 12.65 50.84
CA GLY A 243 -18.72 12.55 50.82
C GLY A 243 -18.03 13.06 49.54
N GLU A 244 -18.78 13.39 48.49
CA GLU A 244 -18.24 13.90 47.23
C GLU A 244 -18.13 15.43 47.18
N PHE A 245 -17.37 15.93 46.21
CA PHE A 245 -16.96 17.35 46.15
C PHE A 245 -18.13 18.36 46.15
N TYR A 246 -19.28 18.03 45.55
CA TYR A 246 -20.46 18.90 45.49
C TYR A 246 -21.59 18.45 46.42
N HIS A 247 -21.32 17.61 47.41
CA HIS A 247 -22.34 17.21 48.38
C HIS A 247 -22.94 18.41 49.11
N GLY A 248 -24.25 18.63 48.94
CA GLY A 248 -24.95 19.77 49.54
C GLY A 248 -24.68 21.13 48.86
N ASP A 249 -23.86 21.19 47.81
CA ASP A 249 -23.53 22.40 47.04
C ASP A 249 -24.11 22.37 45.61
N GLU A 250 -25.44 22.51 45.53
CA GLU A 250 -26.16 22.57 44.25
C GLU A 250 -25.74 23.76 43.38
N ALA A 251 -25.36 24.88 44.01
CA ALA A 251 -24.93 26.08 43.30
C ALA A 251 -23.56 25.89 42.62
N GLY A 252 -22.62 25.26 43.31
CA GLY A 252 -21.32 24.87 42.77
C GLY A 252 -21.45 23.86 41.63
N TYR A 253 -22.27 22.82 41.79
CA TYR A 253 -22.52 21.83 40.74
C TYR A 253 -23.15 22.46 39.49
N ALA A 254 -24.10 23.38 39.66
CA ALA A 254 -24.71 24.10 38.54
C ALA A 254 -23.70 25.01 37.82
N ALA A 255 -22.84 25.71 38.56
CA ALA A 255 -21.78 26.54 37.98
C ALA A 255 -20.75 25.70 37.20
N PHE A 256 -20.33 24.55 37.76
CA PHE A 256 -19.48 23.57 37.10
C PHE A 256 -20.10 23.07 35.79
N THR A 257 -21.33 22.58 35.85
CA THR A 257 -22.04 22.04 34.68
C THR A 257 -22.22 23.10 33.59
N LYS A 258 -22.53 24.34 33.98
CA LYS A 258 -22.61 25.48 33.05
C LYS A 258 -21.27 25.75 32.37
N ARG A 259 -20.16 25.70 33.13
CA ARG A 259 -18.82 25.90 32.58
C ARG A 259 -18.41 24.75 31.66
N LEU A 260 -18.62 23.50 32.05
CA LEU A 260 -18.37 22.33 31.22
C LEU A 260 -19.10 22.43 29.87
N LYS A 261 -20.40 22.71 29.90
CA LYS A 261 -21.22 22.89 28.69
C LYS A 261 -20.69 23.97 27.76
N SER A 262 -20.03 25.01 28.28
CA SER A 262 -19.46 26.08 27.45
C SER A 262 -18.24 25.65 26.62
N PHE A 263 -17.56 24.57 27.00
CA PHE A 263 -16.44 23.98 26.24
C PHE A 263 -16.90 22.91 25.25
N GLN A 264 -18.10 22.38 25.43
CA GLN A 264 -18.67 21.30 24.63
C GLN A 264 -19.26 21.86 23.34
N PHE A 265 -18.87 21.30 22.20
CA PHE A 265 -19.22 21.79 20.86
C PHE A 265 -19.78 20.69 19.96
N TRP A 266 -20.15 19.53 20.51
CA TRP A 266 -20.63 18.39 19.73
C TRP A 266 -21.80 18.75 18.81
N ASP A 267 -22.70 19.63 19.26
CA ASP A 267 -23.83 20.15 18.50
C ASP A 267 -23.43 20.94 17.24
N LYS A 268 -22.16 21.38 17.14
CA LYS A 268 -21.59 22.08 15.97
C LYS A 268 -20.92 21.14 14.97
N THR A 269 -20.73 19.88 15.32
CA THR A 269 -20.01 18.91 14.46
C THR A 269 -20.88 18.31 13.36
N GLY A 270 -22.21 18.34 13.53
CA GLY A 270 -23.17 17.62 12.68
C GLY A 270 -23.28 16.12 13.00
N LEU A 271 -22.57 15.62 14.02
CA LEU A 271 -22.70 14.25 14.52
C LEU A 271 -23.90 14.12 15.46
N ALA A 272 -24.50 12.93 15.54
CA ALA A 272 -25.65 12.71 16.42
C ALA A 272 -25.22 12.74 17.90
N PRO A 273 -26.02 13.33 18.79
CA PRO A 273 -25.73 13.32 20.23
C PRO A 273 -25.92 11.91 20.81
N GLY A 274 -25.28 11.65 21.94
CA GLY A 274 -25.41 10.42 22.71
C GLY A 274 -24.64 9.23 22.15
N GLN A 275 -23.85 9.42 21.09
CA GLN A 275 -23.10 8.33 20.45
C GLN A 275 -21.86 7.94 21.25
N GLN A 276 -21.61 6.63 21.33
CA GLN A 276 -20.32 6.09 21.73
C GLN A 276 -19.35 6.13 20.54
N LEU A 277 -18.08 6.46 20.81
CA LEU A 277 -17.01 6.57 19.83
C LEU A 277 -15.86 5.65 20.20
N TRP A 278 -15.08 5.26 19.20
CA TRP A 278 -13.86 4.47 19.39
C TRP A 278 -12.64 5.37 19.48
N TYR A 279 -11.96 5.29 20.62
CA TYR A 279 -10.73 6.03 20.93
C TYR A 279 -9.52 5.12 20.81
N PHE A 280 -8.51 5.60 20.09
CA PHE A 280 -7.24 4.92 19.94
C PHE A 280 -6.14 5.74 20.63
N HIS A 281 -5.08 5.09 21.10
CA HIS A 281 -3.87 5.83 21.43
C HIS A 281 -3.30 6.50 20.16
N PRO A 282 -3.23 7.84 20.10
CA PRO A 282 -3.07 8.56 18.83
C PRO A 282 -1.75 8.21 18.11
N LEU A 283 -0.64 8.14 18.85
CA LEU A 283 0.65 7.79 18.25
C LEU A 283 0.74 6.33 17.82
N ALA A 284 0.02 5.43 18.50
CA ALA A 284 0.03 4.01 18.17
C ALA A 284 -0.80 3.77 16.90
N PHE A 285 -1.96 4.43 16.82
CA PHE A 285 -2.78 4.46 15.62
C PHE A 285 -2.00 4.99 14.41
N ILE A 286 -1.35 6.15 14.53
CA ILE A 286 -0.56 6.73 13.44
C ILE A 286 0.55 5.77 13.00
N ARG A 287 1.33 5.20 13.93
CA ARG A 287 2.40 4.25 13.59
C ARG A 287 1.88 2.98 12.90
N HIS A 288 0.73 2.45 13.35
CA HIS A 288 0.12 1.28 12.74
C HIS A 288 -0.42 1.59 11.34
N PHE A 289 -1.22 2.64 11.22
CA PHE A 289 -1.87 2.99 9.96
C PHE A 289 -0.89 3.49 8.88
N ARG A 290 0.26 4.05 9.28
CA ARG A 290 1.35 4.41 8.34
C ARG A 290 1.91 3.21 7.58
N LYS A 291 1.81 1.99 8.12
CA LYS A 291 2.24 0.76 7.44
C LYS A 291 1.44 0.52 6.15
N CYS A 292 0.19 0.99 6.10
CA CYS A 292 -0.65 0.90 4.91
C CYS A 292 -0.03 1.64 3.72
N GLY A 293 0.72 2.73 3.94
CA GLY A 293 1.40 3.48 2.87
C GLY A 293 0.46 4.11 1.83
N TRP A 294 -0.82 4.33 2.18
CA TRP A 294 -1.77 5.00 1.29
C TRP A 294 -1.55 6.50 1.29
N LEU A 295 -1.53 7.09 0.09
CA LEU A 295 -1.41 8.53 -0.09
C LEU A 295 -2.78 9.14 -0.32
N SER A 296 -3.16 10.10 0.53
CA SER A 296 -4.32 10.94 0.31
C SER A 296 -4.17 11.77 -0.96
N HIS A 297 -5.27 12.39 -1.40
CA HIS A 297 -5.24 13.31 -2.55
C HIS A 297 -4.23 14.45 -2.37
N SER A 298 -4.08 14.97 -1.15
CA SER A 298 -3.12 16.05 -0.86
C SER A 298 -1.67 15.56 -0.85
N GLU A 299 -1.40 14.38 -0.28
CA GLU A 299 -0.05 13.80 -0.25
C GLU A 299 0.42 13.44 -1.66
N LEU A 300 -0.45 12.81 -2.47
CA LEU A 300 -0.12 12.46 -3.84
C LEU A 300 0.05 13.71 -4.73
N ALA A 301 -0.75 14.75 -4.54
CA ALA A 301 -0.52 16.03 -5.22
C ALA A 301 0.78 16.71 -4.74
N GLY A 302 1.18 16.47 -3.49
CA GLY A 302 2.44 16.95 -2.90
C GLY A 302 3.68 16.37 -3.58
N THR A 303 3.59 15.20 -4.23
CA THR A 303 4.70 14.62 -4.99
C THR A 303 4.96 15.31 -6.33
N PHE A 304 4.24 16.39 -6.67
CA PHE A 304 4.49 17.17 -7.87
C PHE A 304 5.41 18.35 -7.52
N PRO A 305 6.61 18.46 -8.13
CA PRO A 305 7.49 19.60 -7.91
C PRO A 305 6.86 20.87 -8.47
N ARG A 306 7.20 22.03 -7.88
CA ARG A 306 6.72 23.33 -8.34
C ARG A 306 7.13 23.61 -9.78
N TYR A 307 8.38 23.29 -10.14
CA TYR A 307 8.91 23.49 -11.48
C TYR A 307 9.13 22.16 -12.20
N LEU A 308 8.44 21.99 -13.33
CA LEU A 308 8.34 20.69 -13.99
C LEU A 308 9.43 20.44 -15.04
N TYR A 309 10.21 21.45 -15.46
CA TYR A 309 11.18 21.30 -16.56
C TYR A 309 12.56 21.75 -16.15
N TYR A 310 13.58 21.15 -16.78
CA TYR A 310 14.99 21.47 -16.54
C TYR A 310 15.63 22.02 -17.81
N SER A 311 16.70 22.79 -17.64
CA SER A 311 17.46 23.34 -18.77
C SER A 311 18.11 22.23 -19.61
N ASN A 312 18.19 22.44 -20.92
CA ASN A 312 18.87 21.52 -21.85
C ASN A 312 20.41 21.66 -21.82
N GLY A 313 20.93 22.60 -21.04
CA GLY A 313 22.36 22.88 -20.88
C GLY A 313 22.64 23.69 -19.61
N GLY A 314 23.91 23.72 -19.20
CA GLY A 314 24.37 24.35 -17.97
C GLY A 314 25.09 23.36 -17.06
N SER A 315 25.88 23.89 -16.12
CA SER A 315 26.55 23.12 -15.08
C SER A 315 26.48 23.91 -13.77
N PRO A 316 25.49 23.64 -12.89
CA PRO A 316 24.54 22.52 -12.97
C PRO A 316 23.34 22.80 -13.90
N ILE A 317 22.80 21.73 -14.50
CA ILE A 317 21.44 21.71 -15.05
C ILE A 317 20.46 22.01 -13.92
N SER A 318 19.55 22.96 -14.12
CA SER A 318 18.65 23.47 -13.08
C SER A 318 17.22 23.62 -13.60
N ALA A 319 16.26 23.71 -12.68
CA ALA A 319 14.85 23.90 -13.02
C ALA A 319 14.60 25.23 -13.75
N ILE A 320 13.65 25.22 -14.70
CA ILE A 320 13.20 26.41 -15.42
C ILE A 320 12.13 27.11 -14.58
N THR A 321 12.47 28.23 -13.95
CA THR A 321 11.62 28.93 -12.97
C THR A 321 10.69 29.98 -13.58
N MET A 322 10.27 29.79 -14.83
CA MET A 322 9.37 30.73 -15.52
C MET A 322 7.99 30.74 -14.87
N ASN A 323 7.49 31.94 -14.57
CA ASN A 323 6.18 32.12 -13.93
C ASN A 323 5.03 32.02 -14.95
N ASN A 324 4.73 30.80 -15.40
CA ASN A 324 3.53 30.50 -16.18
C ASN A 324 3.09 29.03 -15.97
N SER A 325 1.85 28.73 -16.34
CA SER A 325 1.19 27.44 -16.09
C SER A 325 1.78 26.24 -16.86
N THR A 326 2.69 26.49 -17.81
CA THR A 326 3.44 25.41 -18.47
C THR A 326 4.56 24.93 -17.57
N TYR A 327 5.37 25.83 -17.02
CA TYR A 327 6.58 25.49 -16.27
C TYR A 327 6.36 25.39 -14.76
N MET A 328 5.42 26.17 -14.21
CA MET A 328 5.13 26.25 -12.79
C MET A 328 3.76 25.64 -12.46
N LEU A 329 3.72 24.85 -11.38
CA LEU A 329 2.52 24.19 -10.87
C LEU A 329 2.10 24.76 -9.51
N THR A 330 0.79 24.98 -9.34
CA THR A 330 0.18 25.29 -8.03
C THR A 330 -0.40 24.04 -7.40
N LYS A 331 -0.60 24.05 -6.08
CA LYS A 331 -1.15 22.89 -5.35
C LYS A 331 -2.57 22.57 -5.82
N GLY A 332 -3.37 23.60 -6.11
CA GLY A 332 -4.70 23.44 -6.68
C GLY A 332 -4.69 22.72 -8.04
N LEU A 333 -3.74 23.09 -8.93
CA LEU A 333 -3.61 22.45 -10.24
C LEU A 333 -3.06 21.02 -10.14
N ALA A 334 -2.09 20.76 -9.25
CA ALA A 334 -1.60 19.41 -8.97
C ALA A 334 -2.75 18.49 -8.51
N LYS A 335 -3.56 18.96 -7.56
CA LYS A 335 -4.77 18.26 -7.11
C LYS A 335 -5.75 18.01 -8.25
N ALA A 336 -6.01 19.00 -9.10
CA ALA A 336 -6.92 18.86 -10.22
C ALA A 336 -6.45 17.76 -11.19
N ARG A 337 -5.16 17.73 -11.52
CA ARG A 337 -4.58 16.76 -12.46
C ARG A 337 -4.69 15.30 -12.00
N ILE A 338 -4.52 15.04 -10.71
CA ILE A 338 -4.47 13.67 -10.18
C ILE A 338 -5.81 13.16 -9.62
N ARG A 339 -6.84 14.02 -9.53
CA ARG A 339 -8.11 13.73 -8.82
C ARG A 339 -8.71 12.36 -9.15
N ASN A 340 -8.79 12.01 -10.42
CA ASN A 340 -9.45 10.77 -10.88
C ASN A 340 -8.58 9.51 -10.72
N TYR A 341 -7.33 9.67 -10.30
CA TYR A 341 -6.34 8.60 -10.26
C TYR A 341 -5.81 8.32 -8.85
N VAL A 342 -6.27 9.04 -7.82
CA VAL A 342 -5.85 8.84 -6.43
C VAL A 342 -6.08 7.40 -5.97
N VAL A 343 -7.30 6.87 -6.16
CA VAL A 343 -7.63 5.49 -5.77
C VAL A 343 -6.93 4.46 -6.67
N PRO A 344 -7.04 4.52 -8.02
CA PRO A 344 -6.33 3.61 -8.92
C PRO A 344 -4.82 3.52 -8.69
N LEU A 345 -4.17 4.65 -8.40
CA LEU A 345 -2.73 4.68 -8.21
C LEU A 345 -2.33 4.06 -6.86
N ASN A 346 -3.09 4.31 -5.79
CA ASN A 346 -2.87 3.62 -4.51
C ASN A 346 -3.05 2.09 -4.67
N GLN A 347 -4.07 1.64 -5.39
CA GLN A 347 -4.28 0.21 -5.68
C GLN A 347 -3.09 -0.38 -6.45
N THR A 348 -2.60 0.33 -7.47
CA THR A 348 -1.42 -0.06 -8.26
C THR A 348 -0.15 -0.11 -7.39
N ILE A 349 0.05 0.90 -6.54
CA ILE A 349 1.17 0.96 -5.60
C ILE A 349 1.18 -0.27 -4.68
N GLN A 350 0.05 -0.56 -4.03
CA GLN A 350 -0.08 -1.72 -3.14
C GLN A 350 0.20 -3.04 -3.84
N LYS A 351 -0.35 -3.20 -5.05
CA LYS A 351 -0.22 -4.42 -5.85
C LYS A 351 1.22 -4.66 -6.28
N TYR A 352 1.92 -3.68 -6.83
CA TYR A 352 3.20 -3.92 -7.50
C TYR A 352 4.45 -3.45 -6.73
N PHE A 353 4.28 -2.58 -5.73
CA PHE A 353 5.40 -1.92 -5.05
C PHE A 353 5.38 -2.14 -3.53
N GLY A 354 4.19 -2.28 -2.94
CA GLY A 354 4.00 -2.36 -1.48
C GLY A 354 4.06 -0.98 -0.84
N SER A 355 4.52 -0.92 0.41
CA SER A 355 4.69 0.32 1.17
C SER A 355 6.12 0.86 1.17
N ASP A 356 7.01 0.32 0.31
CA ASP A 356 8.39 0.82 0.19
C ASP A 356 8.40 2.20 -0.49
N ALA A 357 8.68 3.23 0.30
CA ALA A 357 8.64 4.60 -0.17
C ALA A 357 9.67 4.93 -1.26
N ARG A 358 10.79 4.17 -1.36
CA ARG A 358 11.78 4.36 -2.44
C ARG A 358 11.23 3.87 -3.77
N ARG A 359 10.66 2.66 -3.80
CA ARG A 359 10.00 2.10 -4.98
C ARG A 359 8.90 3.04 -5.46
N ILE A 360 8.07 3.51 -4.53
CA ILE A 360 6.98 4.46 -4.82
C ILE A 360 7.54 5.74 -5.40
N ALA A 361 8.53 6.37 -4.75
CA ALA A 361 9.09 7.64 -5.22
C ALA A 361 9.70 7.56 -6.62
N ILE A 362 10.49 6.51 -6.88
CA ILE A 362 11.10 6.30 -8.19
C ILE A 362 9.99 6.05 -9.24
N PHE A 363 9.00 5.21 -8.94
CA PHE A 363 7.88 4.95 -9.85
C PHE A 363 7.09 6.21 -10.17
N LEU A 364 6.70 6.99 -9.15
CA LEU A 364 5.99 8.26 -9.31
C LEU A 364 6.78 9.26 -10.15
N ALA A 365 8.10 9.34 -9.97
CA ALA A 365 8.97 10.18 -10.78
C ALA A 365 8.98 9.76 -12.25
N GLN A 366 8.95 8.45 -12.54
CA GLN A 366 8.87 7.96 -13.91
C GLN A 366 7.52 8.32 -14.56
N ILE A 367 6.40 8.00 -13.90
CA ILE A 367 5.08 8.23 -14.48
C ILE A 367 4.73 9.71 -14.57
N LEU A 368 5.29 10.55 -13.69
CA LEU A 368 5.12 12.01 -13.77
C LEU A 368 5.60 12.52 -15.12
N LEU A 369 6.72 12.03 -15.64
CA LEU A 369 7.19 12.42 -16.97
C LEU A 369 6.45 11.68 -18.10
N GLU A 370 6.21 10.37 -17.98
CA GLU A 370 5.49 9.58 -19.01
C GLU A 370 4.09 10.12 -19.31
N THR A 371 3.41 10.68 -18.31
CA THR A 371 2.06 11.24 -18.45
C THR A 371 2.07 12.73 -18.83
N ALA A 372 3.21 13.26 -19.27
CA ALA A 372 3.40 14.69 -19.52
C ALA A 372 2.94 15.55 -18.30
N GLN A 373 3.34 15.13 -17.11
CA GLN A 373 2.99 15.71 -15.81
C GLN A 373 1.48 15.76 -15.55
N TRP A 374 0.78 14.69 -15.93
CA TRP A 374 -0.66 14.54 -15.80
C TRP A 374 -1.47 15.65 -16.48
N ARG A 375 -0.97 16.19 -17.60
CA ARG A 375 -1.66 17.24 -18.35
C ARG A 375 -2.66 16.64 -19.32
N ASP A 376 -3.88 17.16 -19.26
CA ASP A 376 -4.86 17.03 -20.33
C ASP A 376 -5.02 18.38 -21.04
N LEU A 377 -4.60 18.46 -22.30
CA LEU A 377 -4.75 19.66 -23.12
C LEU A 377 -5.88 19.52 -24.15
N GLY A 378 -6.64 18.41 -24.10
CA GLY A 378 -7.70 18.10 -25.05
C GLY A 378 -7.21 17.79 -26.46
N GLY A 379 -8.16 17.50 -27.35
CA GLY A 379 -7.88 17.16 -28.75
C GLY A 379 -6.86 16.03 -28.89
N THR A 380 -5.79 16.27 -29.63
CA THR A 380 -4.71 15.30 -29.87
C THR A 380 -3.66 15.23 -28.75
N ARG A 381 -3.86 15.97 -27.66
CA ARG A 381 -2.97 16.04 -26.48
C ARG A 381 -3.71 15.68 -25.20
N ARG A 382 -4.46 14.58 -25.29
CA ARG A 382 -5.25 14.01 -24.20
C ARG A 382 -4.37 13.31 -23.18
N LEU A 383 -4.79 13.33 -21.91
CA LEU A 383 -4.11 12.60 -20.84
C LEU A 383 -4.13 11.08 -21.09
N MET A 384 -3.10 10.37 -20.62
CA MET A 384 -2.88 8.93 -20.82
C MET A 384 -2.73 8.46 -22.27
N HIS A 385 -2.67 9.38 -23.24
CA HIS A 385 -2.44 9.04 -24.64
C HIS A 385 -1.13 9.62 -25.13
N GLU A 386 -0.37 8.85 -25.91
CA GLU A 386 0.72 9.39 -26.71
C GLU A 386 0.14 10.49 -27.62
N TRP A 387 0.70 11.69 -27.50
CA TRP A 387 0.20 12.84 -28.25
C TRP A 387 0.32 12.61 -29.75
N GLY A 388 -0.77 12.85 -30.48
CA GLY A 388 -0.85 12.55 -31.91
C GLY A 388 -1.23 11.11 -32.25
N PHE A 389 -1.55 10.27 -31.26
CA PHE A 389 -2.21 8.97 -31.44
C PHE A 389 -1.49 8.03 -32.43
N GLY A 390 -0.15 7.98 -32.34
CA GLY A 390 0.69 7.11 -33.18
C GLY A 390 0.76 7.53 -34.64
N LYS A 391 0.51 8.82 -34.95
CA LYS A 391 0.74 9.37 -36.29
C LYS A 391 2.20 9.17 -36.69
N PHE A 392 2.40 8.73 -37.93
CA PHE A 392 3.75 8.55 -38.45
C PHE A 392 4.58 9.83 -38.31
N SER A 393 5.80 9.66 -37.81
CA SER A 393 6.78 10.73 -37.64
C SER A 393 8.15 10.26 -38.12
N ALA A 394 8.80 11.03 -38.99
CA ALA A 394 10.18 10.75 -39.38
C ALA A 394 11.16 10.88 -38.19
N ALA A 395 10.82 11.68 -37.18
CA ALA A 395 11.60 11.81 -35.95
C ALA A 395 11.45 10.60 -35.01
N ASN A 396 10.36 9.85 -35.14
CA ASN A 396 10.15 8.57 -34.46
C ASN A 396 9.64 7.51 -35.45
N PRO A 397 10.52 6.92 -36.28
CA PRO A 397 10.11 5.98 -37.33
C PRO A 397 9.38 4.73 -36.81
N ALA A 398 9.48 4.43 -35.50
CA ALA A 398 8.77 3.31 -34.88
C ALA A 398 7.24 3.47 -34.95
N THR A 399 6.74 4.72 -35.00
CA THR A 399 5.31 5.05 -35.23
C THR A 399 4.72 4.34 -36.44
N LYS A 400 5.54 4.07 -37.46
CA LYS A 400 5.13 3.32 -38.65
C LYS A 400 4.64 1.90 -38.32
N PHE A 401 5.19 1.30 -37.27
CA PHE A 401 4.96 -0.11 -36.95
C PHE A 401 3.97 -0.31 -35.80
N TYR A 402 4.05 0.48 -34.73
CA TYR A 402 3.08 0.35 -33.64
C TYR A 402 1.73 1.00 -33.98
N GLY A 403 1.70 2.05 -34.82
CA GLY A 403 0.47 2.65 -35.36
C GLY A 403 -0.61 2.90 -34.30
N PRO A 404 -1.77 2.20 -34.35
CA PRO A 404 -2.86 2.38 -33.37
C PRO A 404 -2.52 1.88 -31.95
N PHE A 405 -1.46 1.11 -31.78
CA PHE A 405 -0.90 0.67 -30.49
C PHE A 405 0.13 1.66 -29.94
N TYR A 406 -0.16 2.95 -30.08
CA TYR A 406 0.59 4.03 -29.46
C TYR A 406 0.46 4.02 -27.93
N GLY A 407 1.35 4.75 -27.26
CA GLY A 407 1.46 4.79 -25.80
C GLY A 407 0.14 5.09 -25.10
N ARG A 408 -0.27 4.21 -24.18
CA ARG A 408 -1.43 4.43 -23.30
C ARG A 408 -1.16 4.17 -21.82
N GLY A 409 -1.88 4.88 -20.96
CA GLY A 409 -1.78 4.74 -19.51
C GLY A 409 -0.53 5.39 -18.91
N THR A 410 -0.33 5.15 -17.61
CA THR A 410 0.68 5.83 -16.77
C THR A 410 2.13 5.58 -17.17
N MET A 411 2.40 4.48 -17.89
CA MET A 411 3.74 4.14 -18.40
C MET A 411 3.77 4.03 -19.94
N GLN A 412 2.78 4.61 -20.63
CA GLN A 412 2.72 4.65 -22.08
C GLN A 412 2.92 3.27 -22.75
N LEU A 413 2.12 2.28 -22.33
CA LEU A 413 2.13 0.93 -22.92
C LEU A 413 1.97 1.05 -24.45
N THR A 414 2.93 0.54 -25.20
CA THR A 414 3.06 0.72 -26.66
C THR A 414 3.32 -0.63 -27.32
N TRP A 415 2.92 -0.84 -28.57
CA TRP A 415 3.02 -2.08 -29.36
C TRP A 415 1.94 -3.13 -29.08
N ALA A 416 1.44 -3.78 -30.14
CA ALA A 416 0.40 -4.78 -30.05
C ALA A 416 0.77 -5.96 -29.13
N GLY A 417 2.04 -6.36 -29.10
CA GLY A 417 2.52 -7.43 -28.21
C GLY A 417 2.35 -7.08 -26.74
N ASN A 418 2.74 -5.87 -26.34
CA ASN A 418 2.59 -5.42 -24.96
C ASN A 418 1.12 -5.30 -24.53
N PHE A 419 0.26 -4.77 -25.41
CA PHE A 419 -1.19 -4.73 -25.14
C PHE A 419 -1.77 -6.16 -25.04
N ALA A 420 -1.36 -7.08 -25.91
CA ALA A 420 -1.82 -8.48 -25.86
C ALA A 420 -1.41 -9.17 -24.56
N GLU A 421 -0.16 -8.98 -24.12
CA GLU A 421 0.33 -9.52 -22.86
C GLU A 421 -0.41 -8.93 -21.66
N TYR A 422 -0.67 -7.61 -21.65
CA TYR A 422 -1.44 -6.97 -20.59
C TYR A 422 -2.88 -7.47 -20.56
N GLY A 423 -3.55 -7.54 -21.71
CA GLY A 423 -4.91 -8.06 -21.83
C GLY A 423 -5.03 -9.50 -21.33
N LYS A 424 -4.04 -10.35 -21.66
CA LYS A 424 -3.96 -11.73 -21.14
C LYS A 424 -3.71 -11.75 -19.63
N PHE A 425 -2.80 -10.91 -19.14
CA PHE A 425 -2.50 -10.83 -17.71
C PHE A 425 -3.74 -10.42 -16.90
N ARG A 426 -4.52 -9.46 -17.38
CA ARG A 426 -5.76 -8.98 -16.76
C ARG A 426 -7.02 -9.78 -17.12
N ALA A 427 -6.91 -10.77 -18.01
CA ALA A 427 -8.05 -11.49 -18.56
C ALA A 427 -9.16 -10.54 -19.07
N LEU A 428 -8.76 -9.48 -19.78
CA LEU A 428 -9.72 -8.51 -20.32
C LEU A 428 -10.62 -9.18 -21.36
N ALA A 429 -11.91 -8.89 -21.26
CA ALA A 429 -12.91 -9.41 -22.18
C ALA A 429 -12.57 -9.06 -23.64
N GLU A 430 -12.83 -10.01 -24.52
CA GLU A 430 -12.77 -9.81 -25.96
C GLU A 430 -13.74 -8.69 -26.40
N HIS A 431 -13.37 -7.99 -27.47
CA HIS A 431 -14.11 -6.90 -28.09
C HIS A 431 -14.25 -7.19 -29.58
N SER A 432 -15.49 -7.26 -30.05
CA SER A 432 -15.82 -7.56 -31.45
C SER A 432 -16.46 -6.39 -32.19
N ASP A 433 -16.81 -5.31 -31.49
CA ASP A 433 -17.37 -4.10 -32.11
C ASP A 433 -16.27 -3.23 -32.73
N THR A 434 -16.67 -2.08 -33.29
CA THR A 434 -15.73 -1.08 -33.80
C THR A 434 -14.76 -0.64 -32.71
N TYR A 435 -13.46 -0.73 -32.99
CA TYR A 435 -12.40 -0.21 -32.11
C TYR A 435 -12.35 1.31 -32.19
N VAL A 436 -12.10 1.96 -31.06
CA VAL A 436 -12.00 3.42 -30.98
C VAL A 436 -10.73 3.92 -31.69
N GLU A 437 -10.91 4.70 -32.75
CA GLU A 437 -9.84 5.46 -33.40
C GLU A 437 -9.90 6.92 -32.97
N ARG A 438 -8.83 7.39 -32.32
CA ARG A 438 -8.73 8.76 -31.79
C ARG A 438 -8.06 9.73 -32.76
N MET A 439 -7.34 9.24 -33.78
CA MET A 439 -6.68 10.09 -34.76
C MET A 439 -7.71 10.82 -35.63
N PRO A 440 -7.71 12.16 -35.66
CA PRO A 440 -8.66 12.91 -36.48
C PRO A 440 -8.52 12.57 -37.97
N ASN A 441 -9.64 12.53 -38.68
CA ASN A 441 -9.71 12.31 -40.14
C ASN A 441 -8.96 11.05 -40.60
N THR A 442 -9.04 9.98 -39.81
CA THR A 442 -8.36 8.70 -40.07
C THR A 442 -9.36 7.57 -39.95
N ASP A 443 -9.36 6.66 -40.93
CA ASP A 443 -10.15 5.44 -40.85
C ASP A 443 -9.67 4.54 -39.71
N ALA A 444 -10.55 3.69 -39.17
CA ALA A 444 -10.19 2.78 -38.09
C ALA A 444 -8.99 1.91 -38.49
N ARG A 445 -7.85 2.08 -37.80
CA ARG A 445 -6.63 1.31 -38.07
C ARG A 445 -6.69 -0.10 -37.47
N ILE A 446 -7.52 -0.33 -36.46
CA ILE A 446 -7.81 -1.67 -35.93
C ILE A 446 -9.16 -2.12 -36.49
N THR A 447 -9.12 -3.18 -37.29
CA THR A 447 -10.29 -3.85 -37.89
C THR A 447 -10.22 -5.35 -37.62
N GLU A 448 -11.30 -6.07 -37.94
CA GLU A 448 -11.38 -7.53 -37.83
C GLU A 448 -10.25 -8.27 -38.56
N THR A 449 -9.79 -7.73 -39.69
CA THR A 449 -8.79 -8.37 -40.56
C THR A 449 -7.41 -7.72 -40.52
N SER A 450 -7.28 -6.53 -39.91
CA SER A 450 -6.01 -5.81 -39.83
C SER A 450 -4.93 -6.59 -39.07
N GLU A 451 -3.69 -6.50 -39.56
CA GLU A 451 -2.51 -7.09 -38.93
C GLU A 451 -1.58 -5.99 -38.40
N HIS A 452 -1.00 -6.24 -37.23
CA HIS A 452 -0.20 -5.29 -36.49
C HIS A 452 1.08 -5.93 -35.96
N TYR A 453 2.17 -5.19 -35.94
CA TYR A 453 3.42 -5.71 -35.40
C TYR A 453 3.36 -5.84 -33.88
N THR A 454 3.70 -7.04 -33.38
CA THR A 454 3.84 -7.32 -31.94
C THR A 454 4.89 -6.43 -31.30
N PHE A 455 6.03 -6.25 -31.97
CA PHE A 455 7.15 -5.38 -31.58
C PHE A 455 7.85 -4.83 -32.82
N ASN A 456 8.92 -4.06 -32.63
CA ASN A 456 9.71 -3.58 -33.77
C ASN A 456 10.21 -4.77 -34.63
N PRO A 457 9.95 -4.80 -35.96
CA PRO A 457 10.37 -5.90 -36.82
C PRO A 457 11.88 -6.12 -36.84
N ARG A 458 12.68 -5.07 -36.61
CA ARG A 458 14.15 -5.19 -36.49
C ARG A 458 14.59 -5.98 -35.26
N ASN A 459 13.70 -6.09 -34.27
CA ASN A 459 13.92 -6.82 -33.03
C ASN A 459 13.14 -8.16 -33.01
N GLY A 460 12.75 -8.68 -34.18
CA GLY A 460 12.01 -9.94 -34.29
C GLY A 460 10.50 -9.82 -34.09
N GLY A 461 9.94 -8.60 -34.15
CA GLY A 461 8.50 -8.39 -34.12
C GLY A 461 7.79 -9.04 -35.32
N THR A 462 6.73 -9.78 -35.03
CA THR A 462 5.89 -10.48 -36.02
C THR A 462 4.54 -9.80 -36.16
N LEU A 463 3.86 -10.02 -37.29
CA LEU A 463 2.48 -9.58 -37.49
C LEU A 463 1.52 -10.45 -36.67
N MET A 464 0.51 -9.82 -36.09
CA MET A 464 -0.62 -10.47 -35.43
C MET A 464 -1.92 -9.77 -35.80
N ARG A 465 -2.99 -10.55 -35.91
CA ARG A 465 -4.35 -10.00 -35.91
C ARG A 465 -4.74 -9.62 -34.49
N TRP A 466 -5.26 -8.40 -34.29
CA TRP A 466 -5.68 -7.94 -32.97
C TRP A 466 -7.07 -8.46 -32.58
N SER A 467 -8.05 -8.31 -33.47
CA SER A 467 -9.43 -8.73 -33.20
C SER A 467 -9.54 -10.23 -32.93
N PRO A 468 -10.35 -10.67 -31.95
CA PRO A 468 -11.31 -9.90 -31.14
C PRO A 468 -10.79 -9.48 -29.76
N ARG A 469 -9.53 -9.07 -29.60
CA ARG A 469 -9.02 -8.63 -28.27
C ARG A 469 -9.69 -7.33 -27.81
N PHE A 470 -9.62 -7.05 -26.51
CA PHE A 470 -10.13 -5.83 -25.89
C PHE A 470 -9.71 -4.56 -26.66
N ASP A 471 -10.50 -3.49 -26.55
CA ASP A 471 -10.15 -2.20 -27.13
C ASP A 471 -8.97 -1.54 -26.39
N PRO A 472 -7.81 -1.30 -27.05
CA PRO A 472 -6.65 -0.65 -26.43
C PRO A 472 -6.96 0.72 -25.81
N ASP A 473 -7.95 1.46 -26.31
CA ASP A 473 -8.35 2.79 -25.82
C ASP A 473 -8.77 2.76 -24.33
N ARG A 474 -9.30 1.63 -23.87
CA ARG A 474 -9.67 1.41 -22.46
C ARG A 474 -8.50 1.62 -21.51
N VAL A 475 -7.26 1.31 -21.94
CA VAL A 475 -6.05 1.51 -21.11
C VAL A 475 -5.79 2.99 -20.82
N ALA A 476 -6.29 3.91 -21.64
CA ALA A 476 -6.14 5.33 -21.41
C ALA A 476 -7.39 5.98 -20.79
N GLU A 477 -8.59 5.48 -21.10
CA GLU A 477 -9.85 6.06 -20.64
C GLU A 477 -10.33 5.52 -19.28
N GLU A 478 -9.93 4.31 -18.88
CA GLU A 478 -10.29 3.75 -17.57
C GLU A 478 -9.14 3.98 -16.58
N PRO A 479 -9.33 4.82 -15.53
CA PRO A 479 -8.26 5.14 -14.59
C PRO A 479 -7.62 3.92 -13.91
N SER A 480 -8.41 2.89 -13.62
CA SER A 480 -7.93 1.62 -13.07
C SER A 480 -6.98 0.90 -14.02
N LEU A 481 -7.34 0.76 -15.30
CA LEU A 481 -6.49 0.13 -16.31
C LEU A 481 -5.26 0.97 -16.66
N ALA A 482 -5.39 2.29 -16.66
CA ALA A 482 -4.29 3.21 -16.94
C ALA A 482 -3.17 3.12 -15.89
N CYS A 483 -3.53 3.00 -14.61
CA CYS A 483 -2.55 2.81 -13.54
C CYS A 483 -2.04 1.37 -13.48
N ASP A 484 -2.94 0.37 -13.55
CA ASP A 484 -2.57 -1.04 -13.45
C ASP A 484 -1.65 -1.48 -14.60
N SER A 485 -1.84 -0.98 -15.83
CA SER A 485 -0.95 -1.27 -16.96
C SER A 485 0.48 -0.77 -16.73
N GLY A 486 0.65 0.33 -16.00
CA GLY A 486 1.95 0.87 -15.65
C GLY A 486 2.67 0.01 -14.61
N GLY A 487 1.93 -0.47 -13.60
CA GLY A 487 2.43 -1.43 -12.63
C GLY A 487 2.76 -2.79 -13.25
N PHE A 488 1.89 -3.30 -14.14
CA PHE A 488 2.14 -4.49 -14.95
C PHE A 488 3.45 -4.35 -15.74
N TYR A 489 3.61 -3.27 -16.51
CA TYR A 489 4.84 -3.03 -17.29
C TYR A 489 6.07 -3.05 -16.39
N TRP A 490 5.99 -2.42 -15.22
CA TRP A 490 7.09 -2.36 -14.27
C TRP A 490 7.55 -3.74 -13.79
N VAL A 491 6.61 -4.63 -13.45
CA VAL A 491 6.93 -5.95 -12.90
C VAL A 491 7.17 -7.00 -13.98
N SER A 492 6.68 -6.79 -15.21
CA SER A 492 6.85 -7.72 -16.34
C SER A 492 8.08 -7.42 -17.20
N LYS A 493 8.71 -6.24 -17.06
CA LYS A 493 9.86 -5.84 -17.91
C LYS A 493 11.08 -6.74 -17.72
N PRO A 494 11.54 -7.48 -18.76
CA PRO A 494 12.81 -8.20 -18.72
C PRO A 494 13.98 -7.27 -19.08
N TYR A 495 15.14 -7.55 -18.49
CA TYR A 495 16.43 -6.91 -18.77
C TYR A 495 17.59 -7.80 -18.27
N SER A 496 18.82 -7.30 -18.33
CA SER A 496 20.03 -8.10 -18.08
C SER A 496 20.12 -8.74 -16.69
N LEU A 497 19.37 -8.23 -15.69
CA LEU A 497 19.36 -8.78 -14.32
C LEU A 497 18.08 -9.59 -14.01
N GLY A 498 17.34 -10.00 -15.04
CA GLY A 498 16.08 -10.74 -14.91
C GLY A 498 14.86 -9.90 -15.26
N ILE A 499 13.78 -10.10 -14.52
CA ILE A 499 12.51 -9.39 -14.71
C ILE A 499 12.22 -8.51 -13.50
N ASN A 500 11.32 -7.52 -13.64
CA ASN A 500 10.86 -6.63 -12.59
C ASN A 500 11.85 -5.49 -12.27
N ILE A 501 11.44 -4.25 -12.55
CA ILE A 501 12.26 -3.05 -12.36
C ILE A 501 12.52 -2.78 -10.86
N ASN A 502 11.72 -3.34 -9.93
CA ASN A 502 11.96 -3.22 -8.48
C ASN A 502 13.35 -3.75 -8.08
N ARG A 503 13.91 -4.72 -8.80
CA ARG A 503 15.30 -5.19 -8.63
C ARG A 503 16.35 -4.08 -8.75
N VAL A 504 16.07 -3.04 -9.55
CA VAL A 504 16.94 -1.84 -9.64
C VAL A 504 16.57 -0.83 -8.56
N ALA A 505 15.28 -0.61 -8.33
CA ALA A 505 14.80 0.36 -7.33
C ALA A 505 15.24 0.03 -5.89
N ASP A 506 15.37 -1.26 -5.57
CA ASP A 506 15.80 -1.73 -4.24
C ASP A 506 17.30 -1.56 -3.97
N LYS A 507 18.10 -1.28 -5.01
CA LYS A 507 19.51 -0.93 -4.83
C LYS A 507 19.63 0.41 -4.09
N GLN A 508 20.81 0.67 -3.54
CA GLN A 508 21.09 1.99 -2.98
C GLN A 508 20.84 3.07 -4.04
N TYR A 509 20.26 4.19 -3.64
CA TYR A 509 20.01 5.29 -4.55
C TYR A 509 21.32 5.75 -5.21
N SER A 510 21.29 5.90 -6.54
CA SER A 510 22.35 6.51 -7.32
C SER A 510 21.79 7.05 -8.64
N ALA A 511 22.47 8.04 -9.21
CA ALA A 511 22.10 8.56 -10.52
C ALA A 511 22.12 7.47 -11.60
N ASP A 512 23.05 6.51 -11.51
CA ASP A 512 23.14 5.41 -12.47
C ASP A 512 21.96 4.44 -12.37
N ASN A 513 21.46 4.17 -11.16
CA ASN A 513 20.28 3.33 -10.97
C ASN A 513 19.02 4.00 -11.53
N VAL A 514 18.80 5.29 -11.24
CA VAL A 514 17.69 6.05 -11.84
C VAL A 514 17.85 6.14 -13.36
N GLY A 515 19.08 6.29 -13.85
CA GLY A 515 19.39 6.31 -15.27
C GLY A 515 19.15 4.98 -15.98
N LEU A 516 19.41 3.85 -15.31
CA LEU A 516 19.03 2.52 -15.78
C LEU A 516 17.51 2.38 -15.84
N ILE A 517 16.79 2.75 -14.78
CA ILE A 517 15.33 2.70 -14.74
C ILE A 517 14.72 3.55 -15.87
N ASN A 518 15.22 4.76 -16.08
CA ASN A 518 14.79 5.61 -17.20
C ASN A 518 14.95 4.90 -18.56
N ARG A 519 16.07 4.19 -18.79
CA ARG A 519 16.26 3.40 -20.02
C ARG A 519 15.32 2.21 -20.11
N LEU A 520 15.01 1.55 -18.99
CA LEU A 520 14.07 0.44 -18.96
C LEU A 520 12.64 0.89 -19.26
N VAL A 521 12.27 2.10 -18.83
CA VAL A 521 10.97 2.71 -19.08
C VAL A 521 10.86 3.24 -20.50
N ASN A 522 11.78 4.10 -20.93
CA ASN A 522 11.65 4.90 -22.16
C ASN A 522 12.52 4.40 -23.34
N GLY A 523 13.30 3.33 -23.14
CA GLY A 523 14.25 2.81 -24.14
C GLY A 523 15.45 3.73 -24.45
N GLY A 524 15.51 4.93 -23.86
CA GLY A 524 16.52 5.94 -24.16
C GLY A 524 16.75 6.94 -23.01
N PHE A 525 17.25 8.13 -23.34
CA PHE A 525 17.63 9.17 -22.36
C PHE A 525 16.68 10.38 -22.32
N ASN A 526 15.51 10.28 -22.97
CA ASN A 526 14.57 11.38 -23.02
C ASN A 526 14.01 11.70 -21.62
N GLY A 527 14.13 12.97 -21.24
CA GLY A 527 13.77 13.50 -19.92
C GLY A 527 14.57 12.90 -18.76
N TYR A 528 15.83 12.51 -19.03
CA TYR A 528 16.75 12.01 -18.03
C TYR A 528 16.90 12.97 -16.83
N ASN A 529 17.06 14.27 -17.10
CA ASN A 529 17.34 15.26 -16.07
C ASN A 529 16.14 15.43 -15.13
N GLU A 530 14.93 15.53 -15.70
CA GLU A 530 13.67 15.58 -14.99
C GLU A 530 13.49 14.36 -14.09
N ARG A 531 13.68 13.14 -14.62
CA ARG A 531 13.52 11.91 -13.82
C ARG A 531 14.49 11.83 -12.65
N GLN A 532 15.72 12.30 -12.82
CA GLN A 532 16.69 12.38 -11.73
C GLN A 532 16.20 13.34 -10.64
N ALA A 533 15.83 14.56 -11.04
CA ALA A 533 15.41 15.58 -10.09
C ALA A 533 14.08 15.26 -9.41
N TYR A 534 13.10 14.76 -10.17
CA TYR A 534 11.81 14.29 -9.65
C TYR A 534 12.01 13.16 -8.63
N THR A 535 12.93 12.23 -8.89
CA THR A 535 13.19 11.15 -7.93
C THR A 535 13.66 11.71 -6.59
N VAL A 536 14.60 12.67 -6.60
CA VAL A 536 15.07 13.31 -5.35
C VAL A 536 13.95 14.09 -4.67
N PHE A 537 13.19 14.90 -5.43
CA PHE A 537 12.05 15.64 -4.90
C PHE A 537 11.03 14.72 -4.22
N ILE A 538 10.59 13.66 -4.90
CA ILE A 538 9.54 12.78 -4.39
C ILE A 538 10.07 11.93 -3.24
N MET A 539 11.33 11.49 -3.27
CA MET A 539 11.92 10.84 -2.10
C MET A 539 11.93 11.78 -0.90
N ASN A 540 12.25 13.07 -1.07
CA ASN A 540 12.19 14.05 0.02
C ASN A 540 10.76 14.29 0.56
N GLU A 541 9.73 14.12 -0.27
CA GLU A 541 8.34 14.23 0.19
C GLU A 541 7.82 12.96 0.88
N LEU A 542 8.28 11.77 0.46
CA LEU A 542 7.76 10.50 0.96
C LEU A 542 8.63 9.81 2.02
N TRP A 543 9.91 10.17 2.12
CA TRP A 543 10.80 9.60 3.14
C TRP A 543 10.84 10.47 4.39
N ASP A 544 10.72 9.82 5.55
CA ASP A 544 10.99 10.43 6.86
C ASP A 544 12.51 10.61 7.13
N ALA A 545 13.36 10.52 6.11
CA ALA A 545 14.80 10.66 6.26
C ALA A 545 15.16 12.13 6.52
N MET A 546 16.21 12.36 7.32
CA MET A 546 16.71 13.70 7.60
C MET A 546 17.13 14.41 6.29
N PRO A 547 16.95 15.74 6.16
CA PRO A 547 17.22 16.52 4.94
C PRO A 547 18.60 16.27 4.33
N ASP A 548 19.62 16.00 5.16
CA ASP A 548 21.01 15.79 4.75
C ASP A 548 21.23 14.49 3.92
N TYR A 549 20.19 13.66 3.77
CA TYR A 549 20.26 12.44 2.98
C TYR A 549 20.17 12.69 1.46
N PHE A 550 19.62 13.83 1.04
CA PHE A 550 19.34 14.11 -0.37
C PHE A 550 20.42 14.98 -1.00
N PRO A 551 20.95 14.60 -2.18
CA PRO A 551 22.04 15.33 -2.79
C PRO A 551 21.58 16.70 -3.29
N GLU A 552 22.25 17.77 -2.86
CA GLU A 552 22.11 19.12 -3.46
C GLU A 552 22.52 19.14 -4.94
N LEU A 553 23.42 18.22 -5.31
CA LEU A 553 23.93 18.04 -6.66
C LEU A 553 23.98 16.54 -7.01
N ILE A 554 23.26 16.17 -8.05
CA ILE A 554 23.30 14.83 -8.64
C ILE A 554 24.41 14.83 -9.69
N SER A 555 25.38 13.93 -9.58
CA SER A 555 26.50 13.79 -10.52
C SER A 555 26.42 12.47 -11.29
N PRO A 556 25.66 12.39 -12.40
CA PRO A 556 25.59 11.19 -13.20
C PRO A 556 26.89 10.96 -13.98
N ALA A 557 27.26 9.70 -14.17
CA ALA A 557 28.45 9.37 -14.93
C ALA A 557 28.37 9.92 -16.37
N ARG A 558 29.39 10.67 -16.78
CA ARG A 558 29.55 11.24 -18.15
C ARG A 558 28.40 12.16 -18.57
N ARG A 559 27.73 12.83 -17.63
CA ARG A 559 26.69 13.85 -17.88
C ARG A 559 26.92 15.06 -16.99
N ALA A 560 26.32 16.19 -17.35
CA ALA A 560 26.36 17.39 -16.52
C ALA A 560 25.69 17.12 -15.16
N THR A 561 26.21 17.78 -14.13
CA THR A 561 25.62 17.77 -12.79
C THR A 561 24.23 18.40 -12.84
N ILE A 562 23.28 17.85 -12.07
CA ILE A 562 21.90 18.33 -11.99
C ILE A 562 21.67 18.84 -10.56
N ARG A 563 21.11 20.05 -10.43
CA ARG A 563 20.63 20.59 -9.16
C ARG A 563 19.12 20.36 -9.09
N PRO A 564 18.63 19.42 -8.27
CA PRO A 564 17.20 19.23 -8.08
C PRO A 564 16.58 20.46 -7.43
N ASP A 565 15.43 20.89 -7.92
CA ASP A 565 14.57 21.87 -7.26
C ASP A 565 13.66 21.17 -6.26
N LEU A 566 13.74 21.60 -5.00
CA LEU A 566 12.94 21.06 -3.88
C LEU A 566 11.74 21.94 -3.54
N SER A 567 11.42 22.93 -4.39
CA SER A 567 10.31 23.85 -4.16
C SER A 567 8.97 23.12 -4.27
N ARG A 568 8.16 23.22 -3.20
CA ARG A 568 6.80 22.67 -3.17
C ARG A 568 5.83 23.57 -3.93
N CYS A 569 4.80 22.96 -4.48
CA CYS A 569 3.65 23.69 -5.03
C CYS A 569 3.03 24.57 -3.93
N GLY A 570 3.03 25.89 -4.14
CA GLY A 570 2.34 26.83 -3.26
C GLY A 570 0.83 26.80 -3.47
N ASP A 571 0.09 27.36 -2.51
CA ASP A 571 -1.34 27.64 -2.65
C ASP A 571 -1.62 28.67 -3.76
#